data_AF-A0A7X9FEY1-F1
#
_entry.id   AF-A0A7X9FEY1-F1
#
_cell.length_a   1.000
_cell.length_b   1.000
_cell.length_c   1.000
_cell.angle_alpha   90.00
_cell.angle_beta   90.00
_cell.angle_gamma   90.00
#
_symmetry.space_group_name_H-M   'P 1'
#
loop_
_entity.id
_entity.type
_entity.pdbx_description
1 polymer ?
#
loop_
_entity_poly.entity_id
_entity_poly.type
_entity_poly.pdbx_seq_one_letter_code
_entity_poly.pdbx_strand_id
1 'polypeptide(L)'
;MFVLTIMALLVSGNTSAREPLRFNQLVLKGTHNSYPSSDCNPLFGKGNECPVMHDPPPEQIDDWGVWAIELDFSFIRLEDGQVVPWVGHNGGDSCHSFAAGDWNDRLETYLTAIRNSRSFVYRPIVIKFEYKGWGINAYDDPVLAGDSLEAVLARVFGEPALFGPRARDSALTANGGL
;
A
#
# COMPACT_ATOMS: atom_id res chain seq x y z
N MET A 1 -31.29 14.26 -28.20
CA MET A 1 -30.21 14.95 -28.95
C MET A 1 -28.94 14.81 -28.13
N PHE A 2 -28.03 13.91 -28.51
CA PHE A 2 -26.79 13.65 -27.78
C PHE A 2 -25.65 14.36 -28.50
N VAL A 3 -24.92 15.22 -27.79
CA VAL A 3 -23.69 15.85 -28.28
C VAL A 3 -22.53 14.94 -27.91
N LEU A 4 -21.94 14.29 -28.92
CA LEU A 4 -20.72 13.52 -28.81
C LEU A 4 -19.54 14.47 -29.09
N THR A 5 -18.83 14.90 -28.05
CA THR A 5 -17.59 15.68 -28.22
C THR A 5 -16.41 14.70 -28.28
N ILE A 6 -15.99 14.33 -29.50
CA ILE A 6 -14.69 13.66 -29.71
C ILE A 6 -13.63 14.75 -29.77
N MET A 7 -12.91 14.99 -28.68
CA MET A 7 -11.63 15.70 -28.75
C MET A 7 -10.57 14.71 -29.20
N ALA A 8 -10.36 14.63 -30.52
CA ALA A 8 -9.15 14.03 -31.07
C ALA A 8 -7.99 15.02 -30.85
N LEU A 9 -7.15 14.74 -29.87
CA LEU A 9 -5.89 15.47 -29.68
C LEU A 9 -4.91 15.04 -30.78
N LEU A 10 -4.90 15.77 -31.90
CA LEU A 10 -3.83 15.66 -32.90
C LEU A 10 -2.56 16.28 -32.34
N VAL A 11 -1.75 15.47 -31.64
CA VAL A 11 -0.38 15.86 -31.28
C VAL A 11 0.51 15.62 -32.50
N SER A 12 0.61 16.63 -33.36
CA SER A 12 1.67 16.72 -34.36
C SER A 12 2.96 17.17 -33.67
N GLY A 13 3.62 16.25 -32.97
CA GLY A 13 4.91 16.48 -32.32
C GLY A 13 6.00 15.66 -32.99
N ASN A 14 7.07 16.30 -33.44
CA ASN A 14 8.32 15.65 -33.85
C ASN A 14 8.78 14.68 -32.76
N THR A 15 8.49 13.40 -32.92
CA THR A 15 9.02 12.33 -32.08
C THR A 15 10.48 12.10 -32.46
N SER A 16 11.38 12.97 -32.00
CA SER A 16 12.64 12.42 -31.51
C SER A 16 12.21 11.47 -30.40
N ALA A 17 12.34 10.17 -30.63
CA ALA A 17 12.02 9.13 -29.67
C ALA A 17 12.89 9.34 -28.43
N ARG A 18 12.43 10.22 -27.54
CA ARG A 18 13.06 10.47 -26.25
C ARG A 18 12.89 9.17 -25.51
N GLU A 19 14.00 8.56 -25.11
CA GLU A 19 13.95 7.36 -24.28
C GLU A 19 12.99 7.60 -23.11
N PRO A 20 12.14 6.61 -22.76
CA PRO A 20 11.27 6.73 -21.62
C PRO A 20 12.07 7.18 -20.38
N LEU A 21 11.51 8.10 -19.61
CA LEU A 21 12.14 8.50 -18.35
C LEU A 21 12.31 7.27 -17.45
N ARG A 22 13.48 7.16 -16.82
CA ARG A 22 13.73 6.12 -15.84
C ARG A 22 12.91 6.40 -14.59
N PHE A 23 12.58 5.35 -13.83
CA PHE A 23 11.74 5.47 -12.64
C PHE A 23 12.26 6.50 -11.62
N ASN A 24 13.58 6.59 -11.44
CA ASN A 24 14.24 7.57 -10.55
C ASN A 24 14.24 9.02 -11.07
N GLN A 25 13.63 9.28 -12.23
CA GLN A 25 13.48 10.61 -12.82
C GLN A 25 12.02 11.09 -12.80
N LEU A 26 11.10 10.28 -12.25
CA LEU A 26 9.68 10.57 -12.18
C LEU A 26 9.33 11.29 -10.88
N VAL A 27 8.35 12.20 -10.94
CA VAL A 27 7.67 12.75 -9.76
C VAL A 27 6.31 12.07 -9.67
N LEU A 28 6.11 11.32 -8.59
CA LEU A 28 4.92 10.48 -8.40
C LEU A 28 4.02 11.09 -7.32
N LYS A 29 2.72 11.16 -7.60
CA LYS A 29 1.72 11.52 -6.59
C LYS A 29 1.51 10.32 -5.66
N GLY A 30 1.59 10.54 -4.35
CA GLY A 30 1.29 9.54 -3.34
C GLY A 30 0.27 10.01 -2.31
N THR A 31 -0.30 9.07 -1.56
CA THR A 31 -1.08 9.34 -0.35
C THR A 31 -0.28 9.00 0.90
N HIS A 32 -0.59 9.69 2.00
CA HIS A 32 -0.03 9.46 3.33
C HIS A 32 -1.14 8.87 4.21
N ASN A 33 -0.83 7.83 4.98
CA ASN A 33 -1.80 7.02 5.71
C ASN A 33 -2.97 6.59 4.81
N SER A 34 -2.69 5.76 3.81
CA SER A 34 -3.65 5.33 2.77
C SER A 34 -4.71 4.34 3.25
N TYR A 35 -5.01 4.38 4.55
CA TYR A 35 -5.88 3.49 5.30
C TYR A 35 -6.68 4.35 6.32
N PRO A 36 -7.86 3.92 6.76
CA PRO A 36 -8.66 4.66 7.72
C PRO A 36 -7.97 4.68 9.08
N SER A 37 -7.96 5.85 9.74
CA SER A 37 -7.46 6.01 11.11
C SER A 37 -8.60 6.31 12.08
N SER A 38 -8.55 5.69 13.26
CA SER A 38 -9.52 5.88 14.36
C SER A 38 -9.28 7.11 15.21
N ASP A 39 -8.18 7.85 14.99
CA ASP A 39 -7.91 9.09 15.73
C ASP A 39 -8.94 10.20 15.44
N CYS A 40 -9.92 9.93 14.57
CA CYS A 40 -11.02 10.79 14.21
C CYS A 40 -12.36 10.36 14.83
N ASN A 41 -12.36 9.94 16.11
CA ASN A 41 -13.62 9.83 16.83
C ASN A 41 -14.15 11.25 17.15
N PRO A 42 -15.27 11.70 16.55
CA PRO A 42 -15.83 13.02 16.83
C PRO A 42 -16.29 13.18 18.29
N LEU A 43 -16.40 12.09 19.06
CA LEU A 43 -16.82 12.09 20.46
C LEU A 43 -15.67 12.30 21.47
N PHE A 44 -14.40 12.19 21.06
CA PHE A 44 -13.24 12.32 21.97
C PHE A 44 -12.40 13.58 21.78
N GLY A 45 -12.90 14.59 21.08
CA GLY A 45 -12.38 15.97 21.19
C GLY A 45 -10.95 16.22 20.67
N LYS A 46 -10.28 15.23 20.04
CA LYS A 46 -9.14 15.50 19.15
C LYS A 46 -9.72 15.84 17.78
N GLY A 47 -10.09 17.11 17.62
CA GLY A 47 -10.74 17.61 16.42
C GLY A 47 -9.89 17.33 15.18
N ASN A 48 -10.54 16.85 14.11
CA ASN A 48 -10.27 17.11 12.68
C ASN A 48 -8.82 17.11 12.13
N GLU A 49 -7.82 16.66 12.88
CA GLU A 49 -6.40 16.84 12.50
C GLU A 49 -5.77 15.64 11.78
N CYS A 50 -6.44 14.48 11.75
CA CYS A 50 -5.98 13.36 10.93
C CYS A 50 -6.80 13.29 9.65
N PRO A 51 -6.20 13.40 8.45
CA PRO A 51 -6.92 13.08 7.23
C PRO A 51 -7.27 11.59 7.27
N VAL A 52 -8.55 11.29 7.52
CA VAL A 52 -9.07 9.92 7.38
C VAL A 52 -9.07 9.60 5.90
N MET A 53 -8.26 8.63 5.51
CA MET A 53 -8.43 8.03 4.19
C MET A 53 -9.69 7.18 4.22
N HIS A 54 -10.76 7.73 3.65
CA HIS A 54 -12.05 7.03 3.56
C HIS A 54 -12.15 6.17 2.31
N ASP A 55 -11.31 6.43 1.30
CA ASP A 55 -11.40 5.81 -0.03
C ASP A 55 -10.54 4.56 -0.17
N PRO A 56 -11.00 3.56 -0.94
CA PRO A 56 -10.28 2.30 -1.07
C PRO A 56 -8.99 2.47 -1.84
N PRO A 57 -8.03 1.53 -1.70
CA PRO A 57 -6.85 1.53 -2.55
C PRO A 57 -7.21 1.60 -4.06
N PRO A 58 -8.20 0.84 -4.59
CA PRO A 58 -8.70 1.04 -5.95
C PRO A 58 -9.08 2.48 -6.33
N GLU A 59 -9.82 3.20 -5.50
CA GLU A 59 -10.28 4.57 -5.82
C GLU A 59 -9.13 5.57 -5.72
N GLN A 60 -8.31 5.48 -4.68
CA GLN A 60 -7.10 6.29 -4.55
C GLN A 60 -6.21 6.11 -5.79
N ILE A 61 -6.02 4.87 -6.23
CA ILE A 61 -5.16 4.54 -7.38
C ILE A 61 -5.83 4.98 -8.68
N ASP A 62 -7.00 4.45 -9.00
CA ASP A 62 -7.61 4.57 -10.32
C ASP A 62 -8.29 5.92 -10.54
N ASP A 63 -8.94 6.46 -9.51
CA ASP A 63 -9.78 7.66 -9.67
C ASP A 63 -9.02 8.93 -9.28
N TRP A 64 -8.18 8.88 -8.23
CA TRP A 64 -7.33 10.03 -7.87
C TRP A 64 -5.99 10.04 -8.61
N GLY A 65 -5.68 8.96 -9.32
CA GLY A 65 -4.46 8.83 -10.12
C GLY A 65 -3.19 8.72 -9.29
N VAL A 66 -3.26 8.27 -8.03
CA VAL A 66 -2.04 8.10 -7.21
C VAL A 66 -1.20 6.96 -7.76
N TRP A 67 0.12 7.09 -7.61
CA TRP A 67 1.13 6.10 -8.01
C TRP A 67 1.79 5.45 -6.80
N ALA A 68 1.67 6.07 -5.64
CA ALA A 68 2.21 5.59 -4.39
C ALA A 68 1.16 5.62 -3.29
N ILE A 69 1.17 4.62 -2.42
CA ILE A 69 0.35 4.58 -1.21
C ILE A 69 1.24 4.21 -0.02
N GLU A 70 0.79 4.59 1.17
CA GLU A 70 1.46 4.35 2.44
C GLU A 70 0.60 3.51 3.37
N LEU A 71 1.16 2.41 3.88
CA LEU A 71 0.52 1.50 4.81
C LEU A 71 1.34 1.42 6.09
N ASP A 72 0.76 1.90 7.19
CA ASP A 72 1.25 1.63 8.53
C ASP A 72 0.78 0.24 8.93
N PHE A 73 1.71 -0.63 9.33
CA PHE A 73 1.34 -2.00 9.67
C PHE A 73 2.15 -2.55 10.85
N SER A 74 1.58 -3.58 11.48
CA SER A 74 2.28 -4.42 12.44
C SER A 74 1.71 -5.83 12.45
N PHE A 75 2.18 -6.65 13.38
CA PHE A 75 1.66 -7.98 13.65
C PHE A 75 0.90 -7.99 14.96
N ILE A 76 -0.32 -8.54 14.94
CA ILE A 76 -1.12 -8.71 16.16
C ILE A 76 -1.41 -10.18 16.41
N ARG A 77 -1.59 -10.52 17.68
CA ARG A 77 -2.15 -11.80 18.10
C ARG A 77 -3.66 -11.65 18.27
N LEU A 78 -4.42 -12.43 17.53
CA LEU A 78 -5.86 -12.54 17.69
C LEU A 78 -6.20 -13.34 18.96
N GLU A 79 -7.47 -13.30 19.36
CA GLU A 79 -7.97 -14.03 20.53
C GLU A 79 -7.79 -15.56 20.42
N ASP A 80 -7.84 -16.09 19.20
CA ASP A 80 -7.58 -17.51 18.92
C ASP A 80 -6.08 -17.88 18.92
N GLY A 81 -5.21 -16.90 19.22
CA GLY A 81 -3.76 -17.06 19.28
C GLY A 81 -3.06 -16.91 17.93
N GLN A 82 -3.80 -16.78 16.81
CA GLN A 82 -3.23 -16.57 15.48
C GLN A 82 -2.51 -15.23 15.40
N VAL A 83 -1.32 -15.21 14.80
CA VAL A 83 -0.58 -13.97 14.53
C VAL A 83 -0.81 -13.55 13.09
N VAL A 84 -1.14 -12.29 12.88
CA VAL A 84 -1.60 -11.81 11.56
C VAL A 84 -1.11 -10.39 11.28
N PRO A 85 -0.79 -10.08 10.01
CA PRO A 85 -0.42 -8.73 9.61
C PRO A 85 -1.66 -7.82 9.59
N TRP A 86 -1.52 -6.66 10.20
CA TRP A 86 -2.61 -5.73 10.44
C TRP A 86 -2.20 -4.31 10.05
N VAL A 87 -3.11 -3.57 9.42
CA VAL A 87 -2.91 -2.19 8.99
C VAL A 87 -3.53 -1.24 10.02
N GLY A 88 -2.81 -0.20 10.40
CA GLY A 88 -3.32 0.78 11.35
C GLY A 88 -2.25 1.66 11.98
N HIS A 89 -2.69 2.77 12.57
CA HIS A 89 -1.78 3.76 13.15
C HIS A 89 -1.36 3.40 14.60
N ASN A 90 -2.32 3.00 15.45
CA ASN A 90 -2.14 2.94 16.91
C ASN A 90 -2.51 1.57 17.53
N GLY A 91 -1.86 0.47 17.15
CA GLY A 91 -1.86 -0.72 18.03
C GLY A 91 -3.16 -1.50 18.17
N GLY A 92 -4.06 -1.42 17.19
CA GLY A 92 -5.37 -2.10 17.27
C GLY A 92 -6.44 -1.27 17.99
N ASP A 93 -6.13 -0.08 18.51
CA ASP A 93 -7.15 0.92 18.93
C ASP A 93 -7.81 1.62 17.73
N SER A 94 -7.62 1.08 16.51
CA SER A 94 -8.56 1.27 15.42
C SER A 94 -9.92 0.76 15.89
N CYS A 95 -10.78 1.65 16.40
CA CYS A 95 -12.18 1.38 16.62
C CYS A 95 -12.67 0.58 15.42
N HIS A 96 -13.00 -0.69 15.64
CA HIS A 96 -13.54 -1.63 14.65
C HIS A 96 -14.92 -1.20 14.13
N SER A 97 -15.26 0.09 14.21
CA SER A 97 -16.59 0.62 13.99
C SER A 97 -16.77 1.02 12.53
N PHE A 98 -17.13 0.02 11.73
CA PHE A 98 -18.45 -0.05 11.10
C PHE A 98 -18.95 1.04 10.14
N ALA A 99 -18.16 2.06 9.75
CA ALA A 99 -18.70 3.15 8.92
C ALA A 99 -17.90 3.50 7.65
N ALA A 100 -16.65 3.06 7.51
CA ALA A 100 -15.86 3.26 6.28
C ALA A 100 -15.79 1.92 5.52
N GLY A 101 -16.86 1.64 4.77
CA GLY A 101 -17.07 0.50 3.85
C GLY A 101 -16.07 -0.66 3.88
N ASP A 102 -16.47 -1.79 4.45
CA ASP A 102 -16.10 -3.19 4.11
C ASP A 102 -14.63 -3.61 3.89
N TRP A 103 -13.62 -2.74 4.03
CA TRP A 103 -12.22 -3.15 3.81
C TRP A 103 -11.58 -3.51 5.15
N ASN A 104 -11.50 -4.83 5.37
CA ASN A 104 -10.87 -5.46 6.50
C ASN A 104 -9.46 -4.91 6.76
N ASP A 105 -9.12 -4.67 8.02
CA ASP A 105 -7.81 -4.14 8.48
C ASP A 105 -6.64 -5.11 8.27
N ARG A 106 -6.88 -6.27 7.66
CA ARG A 106 -5.83 -7.21 7.27
C ARG A 106 -5.00 -6.62 6.15
N LEU A 107 -3.67 -6.66 6.32
CA LEU A 107 -2.73 -6.25 5.28
C LEU A 107 -3.01 -6.96 3.95
N GLU A 108 -3.29 -8.26 3.99
CA GLU A 108 -3.59 -9.06 2.82
C GLU A 108 -4.83 -8.56 2.04
N THR A 109 -5.84 -8.04 2.74
CA THR A 109 -7.02 -7.45 2.10
C THR A 109 -6.66 -6.16 1.37
N TYR A 110 -5.86 -5.28 1.98
CA TYR A 110 -5.36 -4.06 1.33
C TYR A 110 -4.55 -4.38 0.07
N LEU A 111 -3.60 -5.30 0.18
CA LEU A 111 -2.77 -5.72 -0.95
C LEU A 111 -3.59 -6.35 -2.08
N THR A 112 -4.60 -7.15 -1.73
CA THR A 112 -5.53 -7.72 -2.71
C THR A 112 -6.34 -6.63 -3.42
N ALA A 113 -6.80 -5.61 -2.69
CA ALA A 113 -7.51 -4.48 -3.29
C ALA A 113 -6.60 -3.71 -4.27
N ILE A 114 -5.33 -3.48 -3.91
CA ILE A 114 -4.34 -2.84 -4.80
C ILE A 114 -4.13 -3.68 -6.06
N ARG A 115 -3.91 -4.99 -5.90
CA ARG A 115 -3.73 -5.92 -7.02
C ARG A 115 -4.91 -5.89 -7.99
N ASN A 116 -6.12 -5.72 -7.46
CA ASN A 116 -7.35 -5.71 -8.24
C ASN A 116 -7.69 -4.33 -8.83
N SER A 117 -6.89 -3.28 -8.58
CA SER A 117 -7.07 -1.99 -9.25
C SER A 117 -6.83 -2.12 -10.76
N ARG A 118 -7.54 -1.32 -11.57
CA ARG A 118 -7.40 -1.33 -13.03
C ARG A 118 -5.98 -0.95 -13.44
N SER A 119 -5.40 0.01 -12.72
CA SER A 119 -4.05 0.53 -12.92
C SER A 119 -2.94 -0.51 -12.77
N PHE A 120 -3.13 -1.52 -11.92
CA PHE A 120 -2.10 -2.50 -11.60
C PHE A 120 -1.57 -3.23 -12.84
N VAL A 121 -2.40 -3.36 -13.89
CA VAL A 121 -2.06 -4.09 -15.12
C VAL A 121 -1.09 -3.32 -16.02
N TYR A 122 -1.05 -1.99 -15.94
CA TYR A 122 -0.33 -1.16 -16.92
C TYR A 122 0.62 -0.11 -16.32
N ARG A 123 0.65 0.06 -15.00
CA ARG A 123 1.64 0.91 -14.34
C ARG A 123 2.10 0.33 -13.01
N PRO A 124 3.35 0.63 -12.60
CA PRO A 124 3.80 0.28 -11.26
C PRO A 124 2.99 1.05 -10.21
N ILE A 125 2.63 0.34 -9.14
CA ILE A 125 2.10 0.92 -7.91
C ILE A 125 3.19 0.78 -6.84
N VAL A 126 3.59 1.91 -6.26
CA VAL A 126 4.57 1.94 -5.17
C VAL A 126 3.83 1.80 -3.85
N ILE A 127 4.28 0.90 -3.00
CA ILE A 127 3.73 0.74 -1.66
C ILE A 127 4.85 1.05 -0.66
N LYS A 128 4.67 2.12 0.12
CA LYS A 128 5.51 2.42 1.28
C LYS A 128 4.93 1.67 2.47
N PHE A 129 5.72 0.78 3.06
CA PHE A 129 5.37 0.10 4.29
C PHE A 129 6.06 0.76 5.46
N GLU A 130 5.30 1.17 6.47
CA GLU A 130 5.83 1.66 7.75
C GLU A 130 5.52 0.66 8.85
N TYR A 131 6.54 -0.09 9.27
CA TYR A 131 6.37 -1.04 10.38
C TYR A 131 6.36 -0.30 11.71
N LYS A 132 5.29 -0.48 12.48
CA LYS A 132 5.06 0.26 13.73
C LYS A 132 5.43 -0.47 15.01
N GLY A 133 5.56 -1.80 14.97
CA GLY A 133 5.94 -2.58 16.16
C GLY A 133 4.91 -2.63 17.28
N TRP A 134 3.67 -2.20 17.05
CA TRP A 134 2.62 -2.37 18.04
C TRP A 134 2.07 -3.82 18.01
N GLY A 135 1.75 -4.38 19.17
CA GLY A 135 1.38 -5.80 19.29
C GLY A 135 2.60 -6.70 19.48
N ILE A 136 2.95 -7.50 18.46
CA ILE A 136 4.11 -8.40 18.48
C ILE A 136 5.28 -7.75 17.74
N ASN A 137 6.43 -7.67 18.40
CA ASN A 137 7.67 -7.25 17.77
C ASN A 137 8.18 -8.30 16.78
N ALA A 138 8.30 -7.90 15.51
CA ALA A 138 8.75 -8.75 14.42
C ALA A 138 10.19 -9.22 14.55
N TYR A 139 10.98 -8.51 15.33
CA TYR A 139 12.37 -8.80 15.58
C TYR A 139 12.58 -9.75 16.76
N ASP A 140 11.57 -9.92 17.62
CA ASP A 140 11.69 -10.65 18.88
C ASP A 140 10.92 -11.99 18.88
N ASP A 141 10.02 -12.23 17.91
CA ASP A 141 9.17 -13.43 17.88
C ASP A 141 9.49 -14.36 16.69
N PRO A 142 10.08 -15.56 16.93
CA PRO A 142 10.36 -16.55 15.88
C PRO A 142 9.09 -17.12 15.21
N VAL A 143 7.89 -16.88 15.76
CA VAL A 143 6.60 -17.30 15.18
C VAL A 143 6.29 -16.58 13.87
N LEU A 144 6.91 -15.42 13.61
CA LEU A 144 6.60 -14.60 12.42
C LEU A 144 7.22 -15.09 11.12
N ALA A 145 7.96 -16.21 11.14
CA ALA A 145 8.53 -16.80 9.93
C ALA A 145 7.49 -17.17 8.85
N GLY A 146 6.22 -17.41 9.23
CA GLY A 146 5.13 -17.76 8.30
C GLY A 146 4.31 -16.59 7.76
N ASP A 147 4.39 -15.43 8.41
CA ASP A 147 3.60 -14.24 8.09
C ASP A 147 4.47 -12.99 7.91
N SER A 148 5.75 -13.15 7.55
CA SER A 148 6.59 -12.01 7.19
C SER A 148 5.95 -11.19 6.07
N LEU A 149 6.30 -9.89 5.99
CA LEU A 149 5.81 -9.02 4.93
C LEU A 149 6.05 -9.64 3.54
N GLU A 150 7.22 -10.25 3.32
CA GLU A 150 7.57 -10.94 2.09
C GLU A 150 6.65 -12.12 1.79
N ALA A 151 6.29 -12.92 2.80
CA ALA A 151 5.37 -14.03 2.63
C ALA A 151 3.99 -13.54 2.18
N VAL A 152 3.47 -12.48 2.79
CA VAL A 152 2.19 -11.86 2.41
C VAL A 152 2.26 -11.31 0.98
N LEU A 153 3.33 -10.57 0.65
CA LEU A 153 3.53 -10.02 -0.69
C LEU A 153 3.59 -11.11 -1.76
N ALA A 154 4.32 -12.21 -1.50
CA ALA A 154 4.42 -13.34 -2.40
C ALA A 154 3.07 -14.06 -2.58
N ARG A 155 2.27 -14.22 -1.51
CA ARG A 155 0.91 -14.78 -1.59
C ARG A 155 -0.01 -13.93 -2.46
N VAL A 156 0.02 -12.61 -2.29
CA VAL A 156 -0.91 -11.70 -2.97
C VAL A 156 -0.51 -11.46 -4.41
N PHE A 157 0.72 -11.01 -4.67
CA PHE A 157 1.14 -10.55 -5.99
C PHE A 157 1.82 -11.63 -6.83
N GLY A 158 2.44 -12.61 -6.18
CA GLY A 158 3.37 -13.54 -6.82
C GLY A 158 4.69 -12.88 -7.21
N GLU A 159 5.74 -13.69 -7.37
CA GLU A 159 7.10 -13.23 -7.68
C GLU A 159 7.23 -12.32 -8.92
N PRO A 160 6.54 -12.58 -10.06
CA PRO A 160 6.75 -11.78 -11.28
C PRO A 160 6.26 -10.33 -11.17
N ALA A 161 5.38 -10.05 -10.21
CA ALA A 161 4.77 -8.73 -10.04
C ALA A 161 5.51 -7.85 -9.02
N LEU A 162 6.51 -8.39 -8.31
CA LEU A 162 7.29 -7.67 -7.31
C LEU A 162 8.60 -7.17 -7.91
N PHE A 163 8.89 -5.89 -7.72
CA PHE A 163 10.17 -5.26 -8.09
C PHE A 163 10.84 -4.68 -6.85
N GLY A 164 12.06 -5.11 -6.57
CA GLY A 164 12.84 -4.63 -5.43
C GLY A 164 14.06 -5.51 -5.14
N PRO A 165 14.91 -5.10 -4.19
CA PRO A 165 16.02 -5.93 -3.74
C PRO A 165 15.44 -7.22 -3.14
N ARG A 166 15.87 -8.38 -3.65
CA ARG A 166 15.52 -9.64 -3.01
C ARG A 166 16.25 -9.72 -1.68
N ALA A 167 15.55 -10.07 -0.60
CA ALA A 167 16.17 -10.29 0.71
C ALA A 167 17.36 -11.28 0.68
N ARG A 168 17.41 -12.16 -0.34
CA ARG A 168 18.52 -13.11 -0.55
C ARG A 168 19.77 -12.51 -1.22
N ASP A 169 19.66 -11.39 -1.91
CA ASP A 169 20.79 -10.74 -2.59
C ASP A 169 21.53 -9.75 -1.67
N SER A 170 20.89 -9.30 -0.59
CA SER A 170 21.47 -8.43 0.43
C SER A 170 22.51 -9.14 1.31
N ALA A 171 22.41 -10.47 1.47
CA ALA A 171 23.37 -11.27 2.24
C ALA A 171 24.67 -11.57 1.46
N LEU A 172 24.64 -11.48 0.13
CA LEU A 172 25.80 -11.67 -0.74
C LEU A 172 26.57 -10.38 -1.02
N THR A 173 25.96 -9.21 -0.80
CA THR A 173 26.65 -7.91 -0.93
C THR A 173 27.23 -7.39 0.39
N ALA A 174 26.78 -7.91 1.54
CA ALA A 174 27.34 -7.59 2.85
C ALA A 174 28.66 -8.35 3.18
N ASN A 175 28.99 -9.41 2.42
CA ASN A 175 30.23 -10.17 2.54
C ASN A 175 31.09 -10.02 1.28
N GLY A 176 31.77 -8.88 1.17
CA GLY A 176 32.96 -8.63 0.33
C GLY A 176 33.14 -9.45 -0.94
N GLY A 177 32.81 -8.85 -2.10
CA GLY A 177 33.33 -9.25 -3.40
C GLY A 177 34.13 -8.11 -4.01
N LEU A 178 35.46 -8.17 -3.86
CA LEU A 178 36.41 -7.61 -4.84
C LEU A 178 36.48 -8.56 -6.03
#